data_AF-A0A388SN53-F1
#
_entry.id   AF-A0A388SN53-F1
#
_cell.length_a   1.000
_cell.length_b   1.000
_cell.length_c   1.000
_cell.angle_alpha   90.00
_cell.angle_beta   90.00
_cell.angle_gamma   90.00
#
_symmetry.space_group_name_H-M   'P 1'
#
loop_
_entity.id
_entity.type
_entity.pdbx_description
1 polymer ?
#
loop_
_entity_poly.entity_id
_entity_poly.type
_entity_poly.pdbx_seq_one_letter_code
_entity_poly.pdbx_strand_id
1 'polypeptide(L)'
;MITSIDRDGSKSGYDLALLQEISATSNIPVIIAGGAAKPAHLEEAILAGAEAMAVGNSFHFVEHAPALAKQYLADRGHNMRMDSPFRYDDSNTDEFGRILKKDEETLSRLRFIKIEKIVI
;
A
#
# COMPACT_ATOMS: atom_id res chain seq x y z
N MET A 1 6.36 -18.95 6.20
CA MET A 1 6.78 -17.78 5.39
C MET A 1 7.65 -18.28 4.27
N ILE A 2 7.41 -17.80 3.05
CA ILE A 2 8.14 -18.18 1.84
C ILE A 2 8.74 -16.91 1.23
N THR A 3 9.97 -17.03 0.70
CA THR A 3 10.66 -15.95 0.01
C THR A 3 11.21 -16.51 -1.29
N SER A 4 10.84 -15.90 -2.42
CA SER A 4 11.45 -16.23 -3.71
C SER A 4 12.78 -15.48 -3.83
N ILE A 5 13.88 -16.22 -3.93
CA ILE A 5 15.22 -15.65 -4.10
C ILE A 5 15.29 -14.87 -5.43
N ASP A 6 14.66 -15.39 -6.49
CA ASP A 6 14.66 -14.76 -7.81
C ASP A 6 13.91 -13.43 -7.84
N ARG A 7 12.88 -13.29 -6.98
CA ARG A 7 12.11 -12.04 -6.88
C ARG A 7 12.64 -11.09 -5.82
N ASP A 8 13.44 -11.55 -4.87
CA ASP A 8 13.89 -10.68 -3.78
C ASP A 8 14.74 -9.50 -4.29
N GLY A 9 14.43 -8.31 -3.80
CA GLY A 9 15.02 -7.06 -4.30
C GLY A 9 14.66 -6.64 -5.72
N SER A 10 13.97 -7.47 -6.52
CA SER A 10 13.70 -7.21 -7.95
C SER A 10 12.72 -6.06 -8.22
N LYS A 11 11.85 -5.75 -7.24
CA LYS A 11 10.75 -4.78 -7.37
C LYS A 11 9.75 -5.10 -8.50
N SER A 12 9.71 -6.36 -8.97
CA SER A 12 8.92 -6.80 -10.12
C SER A 12 7.61 -7.52 -9.77
N GLY A 13 7.24 -7.54 -8.49
CA GLY A 13 6.12 -8.32 -7.98
C GLY A 13 6.57 -9.59 -7.25
N TYR A 14 5.62 -10.23 -6.58
CA TYR A 14 5.85 -11.49 -5.89
C TYR A 14 5.93 -12.66 -6.88
N ASP A 15 6.45 -13.78 -6.40
CA ASP A 15 6.43 -15.04 -7.15
C ASP A 15 5.08 -15.73 -6.97
N LEU A 16 4.10 -15.37 -7.81
CA LEU A 16 2.73 -15.87 -7.72
C LEU A 16 2.63 -17.37 -8.04
N ALA A 17 3.48 -17.89 -8.92
CA ALA A 17 3.49 -19.31 -9.25
C ALA A 17 3.94 -20.14 -8.03
N LEU A 18 5.03 -19.71 -7.38
CA LEU A 18 5.50 -20.32 -6.13
C LEU A 18 4.43 -20.25 -5.04
N LEU A 19 3.78 -19.09 -4.89
CA LEU A 19 2.70 -18.92 -3.92
C LEU A 19 1.56 -19.90 -4.15
N GLN A 20 1.09 -20.03 -5.39
CA GLN A 20 -0.01 -20.91 -5.73
C GLN A 20 0.33 -22.38 -5.51
N GLU A 21 1.55 -22.82 -5.87
CA GLU A 21 2.01 -24.19 -5.66
C GLU A 21 2.03 -24.56 -4.16
N ILE A 22 2.55 -23.66 -3.33
CA ILE A 22 2.64 -23.90 -1.89
C ILE A 22 1.25 -23.79 -1.23
N SER A 23 0.45 -22.79 -1.60
CA SER A 23 -0.88 -22.58 -1.02
C SER A 23 -1.85 -23.70 -1.40
N ALA A 24 -1.69 -24.33 -2.56
CA ALA A 24 -2.51 -25.48 -2.96
C ALA A 24 -2.23 -26.76 -2.14
N THR A 25 -1.06 -26.86 -1.53
CA THR A 25 -0.61 -28.06 -0.80
C THR A 25 -0.55 -27.87 0.72
N SER A 26 -0.59 -26.61 1.17
CA SER A 26 -0.51 -26.22 2.57
C SER A 26 -1.90 -25.99 3.17
N ASN A 27 -2.15 -26.58 4.34
CA ASN A 27 -3.33 -26.26 5.17
C ASN A 27 -3.03 -25.17 6.23
N ILE A 28 -1.84 -24.59 6.22
CA ILE A 28 -1.45 -23.49 7.11
C ILE A 28 -1.32 -22.18 6.33
N PRO A 29 -1.58 -21.02 6.98
CA PRO A 29 -1.43 -19.71 6.34
C PRO A 29 -0.02 -19.48 5.79
N VAL A 30 0.06 -18.99 4.56
CA VAL A 30 1.28 -18.67 3.83
C VAL A 30 1.51 -17.17 3.83
N ILE A 31 2.70 -16.78 4.31
CA ILE A 31 3.20 -15.42 4.21
C ILE A 31 4.19 -15.37 3.05
N ILE A 32 3.94 -14.53 2.04
CA ILE A 32 4.88 -14.33 0.92
C ILE A 32 5.75 -13.09 1.13
N ALA A 33 7.03 -13.20 0.74
CA ALA A 33 8.03 -12.15 0.80
C ALA A 33 8.87 -12.09 -0.48
N GLY A 34 9.46 -10.92 -0.74
CA GLY A 34 10.39 -10.69 -1.86
C GLY A 34 9.69 -10.19 -3.14
N GLY A 35 10.12 -9.02 -3.63
CA GLY A 35 9.73 -8.50 -4.95
C GLY A 35 8.65 -7.41 -4.99
N ALA A 36 7.92 -7.15 -3.90
CA ALA A 36 6.92 -6.07 -3.86
C ALA A 36 7.51 -4.67 -4.09
N ALA A 37 6.77 -3.84 -4.82
CA ALA A 37 7.18 -2.48 -5.18
C ALA A 37 6.02 -1.49 -5.12
N LYS A 38 4.83 -1.91 -5.54
CA LYS A 38 3.60 -1.11 -5.58
C LYS A 38 2.43 -1.82 -4.91
N PRO A 39 1.39 -1.08 -4.46
CA PRO A 39 0.19 -1.67 -3.85
C PRO A 39 -0.48 -2.75 -4.70
N ALA A 40 -0.46 -2.62 -6.03
CA ALA A 40 -0.99 -3.64 -6.94
C ALA A 40 -0.36 -5.03 -6.75
N HIS A 41 0.95 -5.12 -6.44
CA HIS A 41 1.60 -6.40 -6.18
C HIS A 41 1.04 -7.10 -4.92
N LEU A 42 0.51 -6.33 -3.96
CA LEU A 42 -0.10 -6.90 -2.75
C LEU A 42 -1.48 -7.48 -3.09
N GLU A 43 -2.28 -6.77 -3.89
CA GLU A 43 -3.56 -7.28 -4.40
C GLU A 43 -3.36 -8.58 -5.20
N GLU A 44 -2.37 -8.61 -6.10
CA GLU A 44 -2.00 -9.81 -6.85
C GLU A 44 -1.67 -11.00 -5.93
N ALA A 45 -0.94 -10.78 -4.84
CA ALA A 45 -0.62 -11.82 -3.87
C ALA A 45 -1.86 -12.31 -3.10
N ILE A 46 -2.76 -11.41 -2.67
CA ILE A 46 -4.01 -11.81 -2.02
C ILE A 46 -4.87 -12.67 -2.96
N LEU A 47 -5.01 -12.24 -4.22
CA LEU A 47 -5.77 -12.98 -5.23
C LEU A 47 -5.14 -14.33 -5.57
N ALA A 48 -3.81 -14.46 -5.44
CA ALA A 48 -3.09 -15.71 -5.59
C ALA A 48 -3.12 -16.61 -4.35
N GLY A 49 -3.75 -16.18 -3.26
CA GLY A 49 -3.98 -16.98 -2.05
C GLY A 49 -3.04 -16.70 -0.88
N ALA A 50 -2.28 -15.60 -0.88
CA ALA A 50 -1.49 -15.24 0.29
C ALA A 50 -2.39 -14.74 1.43
N GLU A 51 -2.23 -15.31 2.63
CA GLU A 51 -2.89 -14.80 3.84
C GLU A 51 -2.19 -13.55 4.41
N ALA A 52 -0.89 -13.40 4.14
CA ALA A 52 -0.15 -12.20 4.50
C ALA A 52 1.04 -11.94 3.58
N MET A 53 1.50 -10.69 3.58
CA MET A 53 2.59 -10.22 2.72
C MET A 53 3.64 -9.50 3.58
N ALA A 54 4.90 -9.85 3.39
CA ALA A 54 6.02 -9.09 3.93
C ALA A 54 6.55 -8.14 2.84
N VAL A 55 6.75 -6.88 3.21
CA VAL A 55 7.21 -5.82 2.33
C VAL A 55 8.36 -5.07 3.02
N GLY A 56 9.52 -5.01 2.37
CA GLY A 56 10.69 -4.29 2.86
C GLY A 56 10.84 -2.93 2.17
N ASN A 57 11.64 -2.89 1.10
CA ASN A 57 12.05 -1.66 0.41
C ASN A 57 10.92 -0.66 0.14
N SER A 58 9.76 -1.10 -0.37
CA SER A 58 8.65 -0.18 -0.68
C SER A 58 8.13 0.53 0.57
N PHE A 59 8.07 -0.16 1.72
CA PHE A 59 7.62 0.44 2.98
C PHE A 59 8.68 1.29 3.69
N HIS A 60 9.96 1.03 3.45
CA HIS A 60 11.04 1.81 4.08
C HIS A 60 11.27 3.17 3.40
N PHE A 61 11.01 3.28 2.10
CA PHE A 61 11.41 4.45 1.30
C PHE A 61 10.23 5.21 0.68
N VAL A 62 8.99 4.86 1.04
CA VAL A 62 7.80 5.60 0.64
C VAL A 62 7.07 6.04 1.90
N GLU A 63 6.83 7.35 2.01
CA GLU A 63 6.10 7.93 3.14
C GLU A 63 4.68 7.36 3.22
N HIS A 64 4.24 7.07 4.44
CA HIS A 64 2.89 6.56 4.72
C HIS A 64 2.52 5.24 4.01
N ALA A 65 3.49 4.53 3.45
CA ALA A 65 3.25 3.36 2.61
C ALA A 65 2.37 2.26 3.24
N PRO A 66 2.52 1.90 4.53
CA PRO A 66 1.62 0.90 5.13
C PRO A 66 0.16 1.37 5.15
N ALA A 67 -0.10 2.64 5.43
CA ALA A 67 -1.46 3.19 5.46
C ALA A 67 -2.05 3.29 4.04
N LEU A 68 -1.25 3.72 3.06
CA LEU A 68 -1.64 3.80 1.66
C LEU A 68 -1.91 2.42 1.06
N ALA A 69 -1.08 1.42 1.36
CA ALA A 69 -1.30 0.05 0.94
C ALA A 69 -2.59 -0.55 1.53
N LYS A 70 -2.83 -0.33 2.84
CA LYS A 70 -4.08 -0.75 3.49
C LYS A 70 -5.30 -0.08 2.85
N GLN A 71 -5.24 1.23 2.60
CA GLN A 71 -6.33 1.98 1.96
C GLN A 71 -6.58 1.46 0.53
N TYR A 72 -5.52 1.30 -0.27
CA TYR A 72 -5.59 0.76 -1.62
C TYR A 72 -6.33 -0.58 -1.69
N LEU A 73 -6.01 -1.49 -0.77
CA LEU A 73 -6.64 -2.81 -0.66
C LEU A 73 -8.09 -2.73 -0.14
N ALA A 74 -8.34 -1.86 0.84
CA ALA A 74 -9.68 -1.64 1.38
C ALA A 74 -10.65 -1.08 0.32
N ASP A 75 -10.20 -0.15 -0.52
CA ASP A 75 -10.98 0.44 -1.61
C ASP A 75 -11.36 -0.59 -2.70
N ARG A 76 -10.63 -1.72 -2.75
CA ARG A 76 -10.88 -2.86 -3.63
C ARG A 76 -11.69 -3.98 -2.95
N GLY A 77 -12.15 -3.74 -1.73
CA GLY A 77 -13.02 -4.67 -0.99
C GLY A 77 -12.28 -5.74 -0.18
N HIS A 78 -10.95 -5.66 -0.03
CA HIS A 78 -10.23 -6.55 0.88
C HIS A 78 -10.43 -6.10 2.34
N ASN A 79 -10.62 -7.07 3.24
CA ASN A 79 -10.83 -6.79 4.66
C ASN A 79 -9.52 -6.38 5.34
N MET A 80 -9.26 -5.08 5.41
CA MET A 80 -8.07 -4.52 6.03
C MET A 80 -8.37 -3.95 7.42
N ARG A 81 -7.44 -4.17 8.35
CA ARG A 81 -7.47 -3.53 9.66
C ARG A 81 -7.10 -2.05 9.53
N MET A 82 -8.10 -1.18 9.68
CA MET A 82 -7.97 0.28 9.70
C MET A 82 -7.86 0.78 11.15
N ASP A 83 -6.64 0.92 11.64
CA ASP A 83 -6.33 1.32 13.03
C ASP A 83 -5.72 2.74 13.15
N SER A 84 -5.45 3.39 12.02
CA SER A 84 -4.94 4.75 11.98
C SER A 84 -6.09 5.76 11.84
N PRO A 85 -6.07 6.88 12.60
CA PRO A 85 -6.98 8.00 12.34
C PRO A 85 -6.65 8.74 11.04
N PHE A 86 -5.41 8.60 10.54
CA PHE A 86 -5.00 9.16 9.25
C PHE A 86 -5.53 8.27 8.12
N ARG A 87 -6.47 8.82 7.37
CA ARG A 87 -7.03 8.23 6.14
C ARG A 87 -6.49 8.99 4.94
N TYR A 88 -6.34 8.27 3.82
CA TYR A 88 -5.86 8.80 2.55
C TYR A 88 -6.92 8.63 1.46
N ASP A 89 -8.19 8.59 1.86
CA ASP A 89 -9.37 8.44 1.00
C ASP A 89 -9.48 9.53 -0.08
N ASP A 90 -9.08 10.76 0.25
CA ASP A 90 -9.05 11.89 -0.68
C ASP A 90 -7.65 12.18 -1.25
N SER A 91 -6.70 11.24 -1.16
CA SER A 91 -5.34 11.44 -1.66
C SER A 91 -5.15 10.78 -3.02
N ASN A 92 -4.73 11.57 -4.02
CA ASN A 92 -4.24 11.01 -5.27
C ASN A 92 -2.88 10.36 -5.04
N THR A 93 -2.69 9.15 -5.58
CA THR A 93 -1.39 8.45 -5.54
C THR A 93 -0.90 8.08 -6.92
N ASP A 94 0.42 8.00 -7.09
CA ASP A 94 1.01 7.36 -8.27
C ASP A 94 0.89 5.82 -8.20
N GLU A 95 1.41 5.13 -9.23
CA GLU A 95 1.37 3.67 -9.28
C GLU A 95 2.16 2.99 -8.16
N PHE A 96 3.13 3.68 -7.55
CA PHE A 96 3.96 3.17 -6.45
C PHE A 96 3.34 3.46 -5.09
N GLY A 97 2.15 4.08 -5.05
CA GLY A 97 1.49 4.48 -3.81
C GLY A 97 2.14 5.70 -3.17
N ARG A 98 2.77 6.59 -3.94
CA ARG A 98 3.26 7.88 -3.44
C ARG A 98 2.18 8.95 -3.57
N ILE A 99 2.01 9.77 -2.54
CA ILE A 99 1.03 10.85 -2.55
C ILE A 99 1.43 11.92 -3.56
N LEU A 100 0.50 12.26 -4.44
CA LEU A 100 0.65 13.33 -5.40
C LEU A 100 0.13 14.64 -4.82
N LYS A 101 0.68 15.75 -5.32
CA LYS A 101 0.20 17.09 -5.00
C LYS A 101 -1.29 17.19 -5.37
N LYS A 102 -2.12 17.68 -4.43
CA LYS A 102 -3.51 18.07 -4.72
C LYS A 102 -3.55 19.17 -5.76
N ASP A 103 -4.67 19.29 -6.46
CA ASP A 103 -4.86 20.33 -7.46
C ASP A 103 -4.81 21.74 -6.84
N GLU A 104 -4.54 22.73 -7.68
CA GLU A 104 -4.27 24.09 -7.22
C GLU A 104 -5.51 24.80 -6.66
N GLU A 105 -6.70 24.40 -7.10
CA GLU A 105 -7.97 24.90 -6.58
C GLU A 105 -8.16 24.42 -5.14
N THR A 106 -7.99 23.12 -4.91
CA THR A 106 -8.04 22.51 -3.57
C THR A 106 -7.00 23.12 -2.64
N LEU A 107 -5.75 23.25 -3.09
CA LEU A 107 -4.70 23.87 -2.28
C LEU A 107 -4.98 25.34 -1.97
N SER A 108 -5.56 26.09 -2.91
CA SER A 108 -5.92 27.50 -2.69
C SER A 108 -7.01 27.64 -1.63
N ARG A 109 -7.98 26.71 -1.59
CA ARG A 109 -9.03 26.66 -0.54
C ARG A 109 -8.49 26.31 0.84
N LEU A 110 -7.40 25.54 0.91
CA LEU A 110 -6.73 25.18 2.17
C LEU A 110 -5.80 26.26 2.70
N ARG A 111 -5.52 27.33 1.92
CA ARG A 111 -4.73 28.46 2.41
C ARG A 111 -5.50 29.16 3.52
N PHE A 112 -4.80 29.46 4.61
CA PHE A 112 -5.34 30.16 5.77
C PHE A 112 -6.13 31.41 5.39
N ILE A 113 -7.29 31.59 6.00
CA ILE A 113 -7.98 32.88 6.00
C ILE A 113 -7.16 33.81 6.89
N LYS A 114 -6.54 34.84 6.29
CA LYS A 114 -5.92 35.92 7.06
C LYS A 114 -7.02 36.65 7.81
N ILE A 115 -7.12 36.44 9.12
CA ILE A 115 -7.99 37.25 9.99
C ILE A 115 -7.27 38.58 10.19
N GLU A 116 -7.84 39.67 9.68
CA GLU A 116 -7.31 41.01 10.00
C GLU A 116 -7.48 41.25 11.49
N LYS A 117 -6.37 41.60 12.15
CA LYS A 117 -6.35 41.88 13.58
C LYS A 117 -7.26 43.07 13.85
N ILE A 118 -8.40 42.85 14.49
CA ILE A 118 -9.21 43.94 15.06
C ILE A 118 -8.39 44.48 16.23
N VAL A 119 -7.76 45.63 16.02
CA VAL A 119 -7.15 46.40 17.11
C VAL A 119 -8.30 47.13 17.81
N ILE A 120 -8.65 46.67 19.01
CA ILE A 120 -9.55 47.36 19.94
C ILE A 120 -8.73 48.39 20.72
#